data_AF-A0A2V3WC25-F1
#
_entry.id   AF-A0A2V3WC25-F1
#
_cell.length_a   1.000
_cell.length_b   1.000
_cell.length_c   1.000
_cell.angle_alpha   90.00
_cell.angle_beta   90.00
_cell.angle_gamma   90.00
#
_symmetry.space_group_name_H-M   'P 1'
#
loop_
_entity.id
_entity.type
_entity.pdbx_description
1 polymer ?
#
loop_
_entity_poly.entity_id
_entity_poly.type
_entity_poly.pdbx_seq_one_letter_code
_entity_poly.pdbx_strand_id
1 'polypeptide(L)'
;MKLFNFLLAILAACLIFSSPIMAATDQDPNFITERNREIANAKERIHISEGRIDCIQKAKDFEALKTCNKAADRRMDDLEVKIKVIHSGNKPNHPDNKQDDSQSQHN
;
A
#
# COMPACT_ATOMS: atom_id res chain seq x y z
N MET A 1 -49.95 20.71 6.22
CA MET A 1 -49.56 20.01 4.96
C MET A 1 -48.05 20.06 4.68
N LYS A 2 -47.36 21.21 4.82
CA LYS A 2 -45.91 21.33 4.50
C LYS A 2 -44.98 20.47 5.38
N LEU A 3 -45.24 20.37 6.69
CA LEU A 3 -44.42 19.58 7.62
C LEU A 3 -44.53 18.07 7.38
N PHE A 4 -45.70 17.60 6.95
CA PHE A 4 -45.95 16.17 6.71
C PHE A 4 -45.18 15.68 5.47
N ASN A 5 -45.13 16.49 4.42
CA ASN A 5 -44.34 16.22 3.22
C ASN A 5 -42.83 16.23 3.51
N PHE A 6 -42.39 17.06 4.46
CA PHE A 6 -40.98 17.12 4.88
C PHE A 6 -40.56 15.85 5.64
N LEU A 7 -41.43 15.36 6.54
CA LEU A 7 -41.23 14.10 7.25
C LEU A 7 -41.20 12.89 6.30
N LEU A 8 -42.09 12.85 5.31
CA LEU A 8 -42.12 11.80 4.29
C LEU A 8 -40.84 11.79 3.44
N ALA A 9 -40.30 12.96 3.06
CA ALA A 9 -39.06 13.05 2.31
C ALA A 9 -37.85 12.54 3.12
N ILE A 10 -37.80 12.84 4.43
CA ILE A 10 -36.74 12.36 5.32
C ILE A 10 -36.83 10.84 5.48
N LEU A 11 -38.03 10.30 5.74
CA LEU A 11 -38.26 8.86 5.86
C LEU A 11 -37.89 8.11 4.58
N ALA A 12 -38.26 8.64 3.41
CA ALA A 12 -37.89 8.04 2.12
C ALA A 12 -36.37 8.05 1.90
N ALA A 13 -35.66 9.12 2.28
CA ALA A 13 -34.21 9.17 2.19
C ALA A 13 -33.53 8.16 3.13
N CYS A 14 -34.04 7.98 4.35
CA CYS A 14 -33.51 7.00 5.30
C CYS A 14 -33.70 5.54 4.85
N LEU A 15 -34.77 5.24 4.10
CA LEU A 15 -35.04 3.90 3.59
C LEU A 15 -34.11 3.49 2.44
N ILE A 16 -33.62 4.45 1.64
CA ILE A 16 -32.67 4.16 0.55
C ILE A 16 -31.28 3.82 1.12
N PHE A 17 -30.88 4.44 2.23
CA PHE A 17 -29.59 4.19 2.88
C PHE A 17 -29.54 2.94 3.79
N SER A 18 -30.68 2.31 4.07
CA SER A 18 -30.76 1.13 4.94
C SER A 18 -30.69 -0.21 4.19
N SER A 19 -30.50 -0.18 2.87
CA SER A 19 -30.19 -1.38 2.10
C SER A 19 -28.79 -1.87 2.50
N PRO A 20 -28.63 -3.02 3.19
CA PRO A 20 -27.32 -3.59 3.33
C PRO A 20 -26.90 -4.02 1.92
N ILE A 21 -25.99 -3.27 1.31
CA ILE A 21 -25.27 -3.75 0.14
C ILE A 21 -24.55 -4.99 0.67
N MET A 22 -25.11 -6.17 0.38
CA MET A 22 -24.44 -7.44 0.64
C MET A 22 -23.20 -7.41 -0.25
N ALA A 23 -22.09 -6.94 0.31
CA ALA A 23 -20.79 -7.03 -0.31
C ALA A 23 -20.51 -8.52 -0.50
N ALA A 24 -20.44 -8.95 -1.75
CA ALA A 24 -20.02 -10.30 -2.10
C ALA A 24 -18.66 -10.55 -1.46
N THR A 25 -18.65 -11.38 -0.42
CA THR A 25 -17.43 -11.76 0.29
C THR A 25 -16.91 -13.06 -0.33
N ASP A 26 -16.44 -12.97 -1.58
CA ASP A 26 -15.31 -13.81 -1.98
C ASP A 26 -14.07 -13.16 -1.38
N GLN A 27 -13.92 -13.31 -0.08
CA GLN A 27 -12.74 -12.86 0.63
C GLN A 27 -11.65 -13.88 0.29
N ASP A 28 -10.84 -13.56 -0.73
CA ASP A 28 -9.63 -14.31 -1.04
C ASP A 28 -8.92 -14.63 0.30
N PRO A 29 -8.70 -15.92 0.64
CA PRO A 29 -8.07 -16.29 1.91
C PRO A 29 -6.69 -15.65 2.08
N ASN A 30 -6.04 -15.24 0.98
CA ASN A 30 -4.77 -14.52 1.00
C ASN A 30 -4.94 -13.01 1.21
N PHE A 31 -6.14 -12.45 1.05
CA PHE A 31 -6.38 -11.01 1.20
C PHE A 31 -6.05 -10.51 2.61
N ILE A 32 -6.44 -11.24 3.66
CA ILE A 32 -6.16 -10.84 5.03
C ILE A 32 -4.65 -10.84 5.31
N THR A 33 -3.96 -11.87 4.82
CA THR A 33 -2.51 -11.99 4.95
C THR A 33 -1.79 -10.87 4.22
N GLU A 34 -2.16 -10.60 2.97
CA GLU A 34 -1.56 -9.54 2.16
C GLU A 34 -1.83 -8.15 2.74
N ARG A 35 -3.07 -7.89 3.17
CA ARG A 35 -3.44 -6.65 3.84
C ARG A 35 -2.66 -6.44 5.14
N ASN A 36 -2.47 -7.48 5.95
CA ASN A 36 -1.65 -7.40 7.16
C ASN A 36 -0.17 -7.14 6.83
N ARG A 37 0.35 -7.72 5.74
CA ARG A 37 1.70 -7.47 5.24
C ARG A 37 1.90 -6.02 4.81
N GLU A 38 0.96 -5.46 4.04
CA GLU A 38 0.99 -4.06 3.63
C GLU A 38 0.91 -3.11 4.83
N ILE A 39 0.05 -3.40 5.81
CA ILE A 39 -0.02 -2.64 7.07
C ILE A 39 1.32 -2.66 7.80
N ALA A 40 1.97 -3.82 7.90
CA ALA A 40 3.27 -3.94 8.55
C ALA A 40 4.34 -3.11 7.82
N ASN A 41 4.37 -3.18 6.49
CA ASN A 41 5.28 -2.38 5.66
C ASN A 41 5.04 -0.87 5.84
N ALA A 42 3.78 -0.44 5.86
CA ALA A 42 3.41 0.95 6.09
C ALA A 42 3.83 1.43 7.49
N LYS A 43 3.63 0.60 8.52
CA LYS A 43 4.07 0.88 9.89
C LYS A 43 5.59 1.05 9.98
N GLU A 44 6.35 0.22 9.27
CA GLU A 44 7.82 0.32 9.23
C GLU A 44 8.28 1.63 8.57
N ARG A 45 7.64 2.06 7.47
CA ARG A 45 7.90 3.36 6.83
C ARG A 45 7.61 4.55 7.76
N ILE A 46 6.50 4.48 8.49
CA ILE A 46 6.14 5.51 9.48
C ILE A 46 7.22 5.59 10.55
N HIS A 47 7.63 4.45 11.11
CA HIS A 47 8.64 4.42 12.16
C HIS A 47 10.01 4.99 11.70
N ILE A 48 10.42 4.69 10.46
CA ILE A 48 11.64 5.28 9.89
C ILE A 48 11.51 6.80 9.76
N SER A 49 10.33 7.28 9.32
CA SER A 49 10.06 8.70 9.16
C SER A 49 10.02 9.45 10.49
N GLU A 50 9.38 8.86 11.52
CA GLU A 50 9.37 9.38 12.88
C GLU A 50 10.80 9.48 13.45
N GLY A 51 11.60 8.43 13.27
CA GLY A 51 13.01 8.43 13.68
C GLY A 51 13.85 9.49 12.96
N ARG A 52 13.57 9.74 11.67
CA ARG A 52 14.21 10.82 10.91
C ARG A 52 13.85 12.19 11.49
N ILE A 53 12.58 12.43 11.78
CA ILE A 53 12.10 13.69 12.36
C ILE A 53 12.74 13.93 13.73
N ASP A 54 12.74 12.92 14.62
CA ASP A 54 13.37 13.02 15.94
C ASP A 54 14.88 13.31 15.84
N CYS A 55 15.58 12.65 14.92
CA CYS A 55 17.00 12.92 14.67
C CYS A 55 17.24 14.36 14.20
N ILE A 56 16.44 14.83 13.24
CA ILE A 56 16.52 16.21 12.71
C ILE A 56 16.24 17.24 13.82
N GLN A 57 15.26 17.00 14.69
CA GLN A 57 14.95 17.90 15.80
C GLN A 57 16.12 18.04 16.79
N LYS A 58 16.95 17.01 16.94
CA LYS A 58 18.13 16.99 17.82
C LYS A 58 19.41 17.46 17.13
N ALA A 59 19.41 17.55 15.80
CA ALA A 59 20.58 17.98 15.03
C ALA A 59 20.90 19.46 15.29
N LYS A 60 22.16 19.76 15.60
CA LYS A 60 22.63 21.11 15.93
C LYS A 60 23.36 21.80 14.77
N ASP A 61 23.76 21.02 13.78
CA ASP A 61 24.54 21.49 12.64
C ASP A 61 24.17 20.70 11.37
N PHE A 62 24.71 21.17 10.25
CA PHE A 62 24.44 20.62 8.94
C PHE A 62 24.96 19.17 8.76
N GLU A 63 26.09 18.82 9.37
CA GLU A 63 26.65 17.47 9.26
C GLU A 63 25.83 16.44 10.05
N ALA A 64 25.32 16.83 11.22
CA ALA A 64 24.34 16.05 11.95
C ALA A 64 23.05 15.86 11.14
N LEU A 65 22.55 16.91 10.49
CA LEU A 65 21.36 16.84 9.63
C LEU A 65 21.55 15.89 8.45
N LYS A 66 22.72 15.97 7.78
CA LYS A 66 23.12 15.09 6.69
C LYS A 66 23.22 13.64 7.14
N THR A 67 23.75 13.41 8.34
CA THR A 67 23.85 12.08 8.95
C THR A 67 22.46 11.50 9.23
N CYS A 68 21.54 12.29 9.79
CA CYS A 68 20.15 11.88 10.02
C CYS A 68 19.46 11.45 8.71
N ASN A 69 19.58 12.27 7.65
CA ASN A 69 18.99 11.95 6.36
C ASN A 69 19.59 10.68 5.76
N LYS A 70 20.92 10.56 5.71
CA LYS A 70 21.60 9.39 5.15
C LYS A 70 21.26 8.09 5.91
N ALA A 71 21.09 8.17 7.23
CA ALA A 71 20.68 7.03 8.03
C ALA A 71 19.23 6.61 7.74
N ALA A 72 18.32 7.57 7.58
CA ALA A 72 16.94 7.30 7.22
C ALA A 72 16.81 6.71 5.80
N ASP A 73 17.53 7.27 4.83
CA ASP A 73 17.53 6.78 3.44
C ASP A 73 17.99 5.32 3.36
N ARG A 74 19.09 4.98 4.04
CA ARG A 74 19.56 3.59 4.12
C ARG A 74 18.53 2.62 4.68
N ARG A 75 17.78 3.03 5.71
CA ARG A 75 16.71 2.21 6.30
C ARG A 75 15.52 2.05 5.35
N MET A 76 15.18 3.09 4.60
CA MET A 76 14.14 3.02 3.58
C MET A 76 14.54 2.10 2.42
N ASP A 77 15.78 2.18 1.96
CA ASP A 77 16.31 1.32 0.90
C ASP A 77 16.28 -0.16 1.32
N ASP A 78 16.74 -0.47 2.55
CA ASP A 78 16.70 -1.83 3.10
C ASP A 78 15.27 -2.36 3.20
N LEU A 79 14.33 -1.53 3.64
CA LEU A 79 12.91 -1.88 3.68
C LEU A 79 12.35 -2.14 2.27
N GLU A 80 12.73 -1.34 1.28
CA GLU A 80 12.28 -1.54 -0.10
C GLU A 80 12.82 -2.85 -0.69
N VAL A 81 14.09 -3.18 -0.42
CA VAL A 81 14.69 -4.46 -0.81
C VAL A 81 13.94 -5.62 -0.15
N LYS A 82 13.66 -5.55 1.16
CA LYS A 82 12.89 -6.55 1.91
C LYS A 82 11.50 -6.76 1.32
N ILE A 83 10.80 -5.68 0.96
CA ILE A 83 9.48 -5.75 0.33
C ILE A 83 9.56 -6.41 -1.05
N LYS A 84 10.57 -6.05 -1.87
CA LYS A 84 10.78 -6.62 -3.20
C LYS A 84 11.06 -8.12 -3.14
N VAL A 85 11.94 -8.58 -2.23
CA VAL A 85 12.26 -10.01 -2.07
C VAL A 85 11.01 -10.82 -1.74
N ILE A 86 10.16 -10.33 -0.83
CA ILE A 86 8.92 -11.02 -0.43
C ILE A 86 7.91 -11.04 -1.60
N HIS A 87 7.83 -9.98 -2.40
CA HIS A 87 6.90 -9.92 -3.52
C HIS A 87 7.39 -10.74 -4.72
N SER A 88 8.70 -10.81 -4.96
CA SER A 88 9.30 -11.65 -6.00
C SER A 88 9.32 -13.15 -5.65
N GLY A 89 9.38 -13.50 -4.36
CA GLY A 89 9.31 -14.89 -3.90
C GLY A 89 7.94 -15.56 -4.04
N ASN A 90 6.88 -14.79 -4.29
CA ASN A 90 5.51 -15.26 -4.49
C ASN A 90 5.08 -15.32 -5.97
N LYS A 91 5.98 -15.11 -6.93
CA LYS A 91 5.66 -15.39 -8.34
C LYS A 91 5.60 -16.91 -8.53
N PRO A 92 4.45 -17.52 -8.87
CA PRO A 92 4.47 -18.88 -9.36
C PRO A 92 5.31 -18.88 -10.63
N ASN A 93 6.22 -19.85 -10.72
CA ASN A 93 6.99 -20.14 -11.93
C ASN A 93 6.00 -20.25 -13.10
N HIS A 94 5.90 -19.20 -13.91
CA HIS A 94 5.41 -19.37 -15.27
C HIS A 94 6.58 -20.03 -16.00
N PRO A 95 6.44 -21.25 -16.54
CA PRO A 95 7.49 -21.83 -17.33
C PRO A 95 7.75 -20.91 -18.52
N ASP A 96 9.01 -20.52 -18.65
CA ASP A 96 9.60 -19.87 -19.81
C ASP A 96 9.18 -20.66 -21.06
N ASN A 97 8.29 -20.10 -21.86
CA ASN A 97 8.17 -20.56 -23.23
C ASN A 97 9.29 -19.87 -24.02
N LYS A 98 10.42 -20.59 -24.13
CA LYS A 98 11.44 -20.31 -25.14
C LYS A 98 10.75 -20.18 -26.49
N GLN A 99 10.90 -19.03 -27.13
CA GLN A 99 10.91 -18.99 -28.59
C GLN A 99 12.11 -18.16 -29.01
N ASP A 100 13.25 -18.82 -28.97
CA ASP A 100 14.39 -18.51 -29.80
C ASP A 100 14.05 -19.13 -31.17
N ASP A 101 13.80 -18.29 -32.18
CA ASP A 101 14.42 -18.58 -33.47
C ASP A 101 14.51 -17.32 -34.33
N SER A 102 15.76 -17.11 -34.71
CA SER A 102 16.32 -16.08 -35.57
C SER A 102 15.59 -15.95 -36.92
N GLN A 103 15.39 -14.72 -37.38
CA GLN A 103 15.65 -14.40 -38.79
C GLN A 103 15.97 -12.90 -38.98
N SER A 104 17.27 -12.61 -38.96
CA SER A 104 17.86 -11.54 -39.75
C SER A 104 18.43 -12.19 -41.00
N GLN A 105 18.03 -11.75 -42.20
CA GLN A 105 18.94 -11.43 -43.31
C GLN A 105 18.20 -10.98 -44.59
N HIS A 106 18.65 -9.83 -45.09
CA HIS A 106 18.92 -9.49 -46.49
C HIS A 106 17.98 -9.97 -47.61
N ASN A 107 17.27 -9.03 -48.24
CA ASN A 107 17.64 -8.50 -49.56
C ASN A 107 16.95 -7.15 -49.83
#